data_AF-A0A1F4XUI2-F1
#
_entry.id   AF-A0A1F4XUI2-F1
#
_cell.length_a   1.000
_cell.length_b   1.000
_cell.length_c   1.000
_cell.angle_alpha   90.00
_cell.angle_beta   90.00
_cell.angle_gamma   90.00
#
_symmetry.space_group_name_H-M   'P 1'
#
loop_
_entity.id
_entity.type
_entity.pdbx_description
1 polymer ?
#
loop_
_entity_poly.entity_id
_entity_poly.type
_entity_poly.pdbx_seq_one_letter_code
_entity_poly.pdbx_strand_id
1 'polypeptide(L)'
;MQKQRALLFFVAALLWLSIPLIADAQGLVPCGVWEGPIPEQNTPAYSEYIRTTTGCDLCSLGQLMQNIINFLIGLSVSVAAAMFAYAGFLYVTGGSNPTQISKAHKIFKSVLIGFLIAISAYLVVQTLLSVVFDQDFWIGGSWNELQCSREERLRNASLSDLLGEVIPTTPLPIKAISAPSGSSPGSVIQVTCPNGYKYNQMQQVCVNSSCQFQEACDQVEPTIVSTTAGLTGPLTTDPNARIFSVAQLEAKIQGTNQYAAQLQTICRQQGYSDCEMAQAVMAIESNGNAGAVSPARCVGLMQVCPDTARGLDSSLAGLSNSEITARLKDPVYNMTLGVKYLTQMEGQFGRSTNTIAAYNGGPRANNRSFDCPGQTWWQCTANSGYAETRSYVPNVANARSIILQ
;
A
#
# COMPACT_ATOMS: atom_id res chain seq x y z
N MET A 1 26.03 -27.71 -47.71
CA MET A 1 26.78 -27.14 -46.56
C MET A 1 26.44 -25.67 -46.26
N GLN A 2 26.44 -24.76 -47.25
CA GLN A 2 26.24 -23.32 -46.99
C GLN A 2 24.85 -22.96 -46.42
N LYS A 3 23.77 -23.60 -46.89
CA LYS A 3 22.39 -23.41 -46.36
C LYS A 3 22.20 -23.93 -44.93
N GLN A 4 22.86 -25.03 -44.55
CA GLN A 4 22.80 -25.57 -43.18
C GLN A 4 23.56 -24.69 -42.18
N ARG A 5 24.70 -24.10 -42.58
CA ARG A 5 25.44 -23.15 -41.75
C ARG A 5 24.65 -21.86 -41.51
N ALA A 6 23.95 -21.35 -42.53
CA ALA A 6 23.08 -20.18 -42.38
C ALA A 6 21.89 -20.43 -41.44
N LEU A 7 21.27 -21.61 -41.52
CA LEU A 7 20.18 -22.01 -40.62
C LEU A 7 20.67 -22.15 -39.16
N LEU A 8 21.82 -22.78 -38.94
CA LEU A 8 22.41 -22.92 -37.61
C LEU A 8 22.77 -21.56 -36.98
N PHE A 9 23.34 -20.63 -37.77
CA PHE A 9 23.63 -19.27 -37.29
C PHE A 9 22.36 -18.47 -36.97
N PHE A 10 21.30 -18.61 -37.77
CA PHE A 10 20.05 -17.89 -37.55
C PHE A 10 19.31 -18.40 -36.31
N VAL A 11 19.28 -19.73 -36.11
CA VAL A 11 18.72 -20.37 -34.91
C VAL A 11 19.55 -20.04 -33.66
N ALA A 12 20.88 -20.05 -33.76
CA ALA A 12 21.76 -19.66 -32.65
C ALA A 12 21.61 -18.18 -32.26
N ALA A 13 21.46 -17.27 -33.24
CA ALA A 13 21.23 -15.84 -33.00
C ALA A 13 19.85 -15.57 -32.36
N LEU A 14 18.81 -16.29 -32.79
CA LEU A 14 17.48 -16.24 -32.17
C LEU A 14 17.47 -16.79 -30.75
N LEU A 15 18.16 -17.92 -30.51
CA LEU A 15 18.35 -18.48 -29.18
C LEU A 15 19.10 -17.51 -28.27
N TRP A 16 20.12 -16.81 -28.79
CA TRP A 16 20.86 -15.77 -28.07
C TRP A 16 20.01 -14.53 -27.74
N LEU A 17 19.13 -14.11 -28.66
CA LEU A 17 18.20 -12.99 -28.44
C LEU A 17 17.08 -13.33 -27.44
N SER A 18 16.81 -14.61 -27.18
CA SER A 18 15.86 -15.06 -26.15
C SER A 18 16.47 -15.27 -24.75
N ILE A 19 17.80 -15.25 -24.61
CA ILE A 19 18.50 -15.37 -23.30
C ILE A 19 18.13 -14.27 -22.30
N PRO A 20 17.89 -12.99 -22.69
CA PRO A 20 17.52 -11.95 -21.73
C PRO A 20 16.21 -12.22 -20.98
N LEU A 21 15.32 -13.06 -21.49
CA LEU A 21 14.01 -13.34 -20.88
C LEU A 21 14.05 -14.38 -19.75
N ILE A 22 15.17 -15.07 -19.55
CA ILE A 22 15.34 -16.10 -18.49
C ILE A 22 16.38 -15.65 -17.44
N ALA A 23 16.96 -14.46 -17.62
CA ALA A 23 18.03 -13.95 -16.75
C ALA A 23 17.52 -13.27 -15.45
N ASP A 24 16.22 -12.96 -15.37
CA ASP A 24 15.60 -12.48 -14.13
C ASP A 24 15.24 -13.67 -13.24
N ALA A 25 16.26 -14.31 -12.66
CA ALA A 25 16.11 -15.40 -11.71
C ALA A 25 15.62 -14.86 -10.36
N GLN A 26 14.35 -14.43 -10.29
CA GLN A 26 13.62 -14.57 -9.03
C GLN A 26 13.36 -16.07 -8.88
N GLY A 27 13.88 -16.67 -7.81
CA GLY A 27 13.73 -18.11 -7.57
C GLY A 27 12.28 -18.55 -7.71
N LEU A 28 12.03 -19.67 -8.42
CA LEU A 28 10.69 -20.21 -8.63
C LEU A 28 9.95 -20.40 -7.29
N VAL A 29 10.67 -20.82 -6.25
CA VAL A 29 10.15 -21.00 -4.90
C VAL A 29 10.45 -19.76 -4.06
N PRO A 30 9.42 -19.00 -3.62
CA PRO A 30 9.60 -17.71 -2.95
C PRO A 30 9.87 -17.80 -1.43
N CYS A 31 9.94 -19.01 -0.86
CA CYS A 31 10.15 -19.24 0.58
C CYS A 31 11.13 -20.39 0.82
N GLY A 32 11.67 -20.47 2.05
CA GLY A 32 12.51 -21.60 2.47
C GLY A 32 13.97 -21.55 1.98
N VAL A 33 14.38 -20.43 1.37
CA VAL A 33 15.77 -20.19 0.93
C VAL A 33 16.32 -18.94 1.60
N TRP A 34 17.54 -19.04 2.12
CA TRP A 34 18.29 -17.94 2.71
C TRP A 34 19.54 -17.69 1.87
N GLU A 35 19.61 -16.52 1.25
CA GLU A 35 20.77 -16.09 0.46
C GLU A 35 21.74 -15.32 1.36
N GLY A 36 22.45 -16.05 2.23
CA GLY A 36 23.44 -15.45 3.11
C GLY A 36 24.15 -16.44 4.03
N PRO A 37 25.22 -16.02 4.71
CA PRO A 37 25.80 -16.80 5.81
C PRO A 37 24.76 -16.97 6.93
N ILE A 38 24.79 -18.11 7.62
CA ILE A 38 23.90 -18.38 8.76
C ILE A 38 24.25 -17.39 9.88
N PRO A 39 23.31 -16.58 10.39
CA PRO A 39 23.58 -15.64 11.47
C PRO A 39 23.91 -16.36 12.78
N GLU A 40 24.66 -15.69 13.66
CA GLU A 40 24.96 -16.18 15.00
C GLU A 40 23.68 -16.32 15.84
N GLN A 41 23.57 -17.40 16.64
CA GLN A 41 22.41 -17.66 17.50
C GLN A 41 22.18 -16.54 18.52
N ASN A 42 20.92 -16.26 18.85
CA ASN A 42 20.49 -15.16 19.75
C ASN A 42 20.73 -13.74 19.22
N THR A 43 20.99 -13.58 17.92
CA THR A 43 20.98 -12.27 17.25
C THR A 43 19.59 -11.96 16.68
N PRO A 44 19.22 -10.68 16.52
CA PRO A 44 18.01 -10.29 15.79
C PRO A 44 17.97 -10.88 14.37
N ALA A 45 19.13 -10.95 13.70
CA ALA A 45 19.29 -11.57 12.38
C ALA A 45 18.97 -13.08 12.37
N TYR A 46 19.22 -13.80 13.47
CA TYR A 46 18.84 -15.21 13.59
C TYR A 46 17.32 -15.41 13.59
N SER A 47 16.57 -14.49 14.19
CA SER A 47 15.10 -14.55 14.19
C SER A 47 14.50 -14.29 12.80
N GLU A 48 15.13 -13.44 11.99
CA GLU A 48 14.78 -13.19 10.59
C GLU A 48 15.20 -14.36 9.68
N TYR A 49 16.37 -14.96 9.91
CA TYR A 49 16.82 -16.20 9.26
C TYR A 49 15.83 -17.34 9.49
N ILE A 50 15.42 -17.61 10.74
CA ILE A 50 14.43 -18.65 11.06
C ILE A 50 13.09 -18.32 10.40
N ARG A 51 12.60 -17.08 10.50
CA ARG A 51 11.32 -16.66 9.90
C ARG A 51 11.31 -16.81 8.37
N THR A 52 12.43 -16.54 7.71
CA THR A 52 12.58 -16.65 6.24
C THR A 52 12.74 -18.10 5.78
N THR A 53 13.42 -18.93 6.57
CA THR A 53 13.65 -20.35 6.27
C THR A 53 12.48 -21.26 6.67
N THR A 54 11.65 -20.88 7.64
CA THR A 54 10.46 -21.66 8.09
C THR A 54 9.11 -21.01 7.75
N GLY A 55 9.09 -19.80 7.21
CA GLY A 55 7.86 -19.02 6.94
C GLY A 55 7.21 -19.27 5.59
N CYS A 56 7.01 -20.52 5.18
CA CYS A 56 6.19 -20.81 4.00
C CYS A 56 4.70 -20.77 4.38
N ASP A 57 4.00 -19.72 3.94
CA ASP A 57 2.57 -19.54 4.12
C ASP A 57 1.77 -19.90 2.84
N LEU A 58 0.43 -19.88 2.94
CA LEU A 58 -0.44 -20.11 1.78
C LEU A 58 -0.28 -19.04 0.69
N CYS A 59 0.20 -17.84 1.04
CA CYS A 59 0.52 -16.83 0.04
C CYS A 59 1.77 -17.21 -0.77
N SER A 60 2.80 -17.75 -0.11
CA SER A 60 4.04 -18.21 -0.74
C SER A 60 3.73 -19.31 -1.77
N LEU A 61 2.71 -20.13 -1.53
CA LEU A 61 2.17 -21.08 -2.51
C LEU A 61 1.52 -20.37 -3.71
N GLY A 62 0.74 -19.31 -3.48
CA GLY A 62 0.16 -18.48 -4.56
C GLY A 62 1.23 -17.80 -5.42
N GLN A 63 2.27 -17.24 -4.79
CA GLN A 63 3.42 -16.64 -5.47
C GLN A 63 4.24 -17.68 -6.25
N LEU A 64 4.45 -18.88 -5.71
CA LEU A 64 5.06 -20.00 -6.44
C LEU A 64 4.27 -20.32 -7.73
N MET A 65 2.95 -20.41 -7.64
CA MET A 65 2.10 -20.66 -8.80
C MET A 65 2.22 -19.55 -9.84
N GLN A 66 2.24 -18.28 -9.42
CA GLN A 66 2.45 -17.14 -10.32
C GLN A 66 3.83 -17.17 -10.99
N ASN A 67 4.88 -17.49 -10.24
CA ASN A 67 6.25 -17.61 -10.76
C ASN A 67 6.36 -18.74 -11.79
N ILE A 68 5.74 -19.89 -11.54
CA ILE A 68 5.67 -21.00 -12.49
C ILE A 68 4.93 -20.58 -13.76
N ILE A 69 3.79 -19.91 -13.63
CA ILE A 69 2.99 -19.45 -14.77
C ILE A 69 3.78 -18.46 -15.63
N ASN A 70 4.42 -17.47 -15.01
CA ASN A 70 5.24 -16.46 -15.68
C ASN A 70 6.42 -17.12 -16.41
N PHE A 71 7.09 -18.08 -15.75
CA PHE A 71 8.17 -18.87 -16.35
C PHE A 71 7.68 -19.68 -17.57
N LEU A 72 6.56 -20.38 -17.45
CA LEU A 72 5.99 -21.19 -18.54
C LEU A 72 5.54 -20.32 -19.72
N ILE A 73 4.96 -19.13 -19.47
CA ILE A 73 4.60 -18.18 -20.53
C ILE A 73 5.85 -17.65 -21.22
N GLY A 74 6.86 -17.21 -20.47
CA GLY A 74 8.14 -16.74 -21.03
C GLY A 74 8.82 -17.80 -21.91
N LEU A 75 8.81 -19.06 -21.46
CA LEU A 75 9.28 -20.19 -22.24
C LEU A 75 8.42 -20.40 -23.51
N SER A 76 7.10 -20.32 -23.39
CA SER A 76 6.17 -20.52 -24.52
C SER A 76 6.37 -19.46 -25.62
N VAL A 77 6.58 -18.19 -25.25
CA VAL A 77 6.81 -17.10 -26.19
C VAL A 77 8.14 -17.29 -26.92
N SER A 78 9.17 -17.74 -26.20
CA SER A 78 10.49 -18.02 -26.77
C SER A 78 10.43 -19.17 -27.78
N VAL A 79 9.74 -20.27 -27.44
CA VAL A 79 9.52 -21.40 -28.36
C VAL A 79 8.66 -20.97 -29.57
N ALA A 80 7.60 -20.19 -29.34
CA ALA A 80 6.75 -19.68 -30.41
C ALA A 80 7.55 -18.82 -31.39
N ALA A 81 8.39 -17.89 -30.90
CA ALA A 81 9.25 -17.06 -31.73
C ALA A 81 10.20 -17.89 -32.61
N ALA A 82 10.83 -18.92 -32.05
CA ALA A 82 11.70 -19.83 -32.81
C ALA A 82 10.93 -20.60 -33.89
N MET A 83 9.72 -21.09 -33.56
CA MET A 83 8.86 -21.81 -34.50
C MET A 83 8.33 -20.90 -35.62
N PHE A 84 7.99 -19.64 -35.31
CA PHE A 84 7.60 -18.64 -36.30
C PHE A 84 8.76 -18.30 -37.25
N ALA A 85 9.97 -18.12 -36.71
CA ALA A 85 11.15 -17.87 -37.53
C ALA A 85 11.47 -19.05 -38.45
N TYR A 86 11.38 -20.28 -37.95
CA TYR A 86 11.56 -21.49 -38.76
C TYR A 86 10.51 -21.62 -39.86
N ALA A 87 9.22 -21.38 -39.54
CA ALA A 87 8.14 -21.38 -40.51
C ALA A 87 8.33 -20.28 -41.57
N GLY A 88 8.76 -19.08 -41.17
CA GLY A 88 9.08 -17.97 -42.07
C GLY A 88 10.22 -18.31 -43.03
N PHE A 89 11.29 -18.93 -42.53
CA PHE A 89 12.40 -19.41 -43.36
C PHE A 89 11.92 -20.47 -44.37
N LEU A 90 11.10 -21.42 -43.93
CA LEU A 90 10.56 -22.48 -44.78
C LEU A 90 9.61 -21.94 -45.85
N TYR A 91 8.84 -20.90 -45.53
CA TYR A 91 7.94 -20.20 -46.45
C TYR A 91 8.72 -19.47 -47.55
N VAL A 92 9.73 -18.67 -47.18
CA VAL A 92 10.55 -17.88 -48.13
C VAL A 92 11.44 -18.77 -48.99
N THR A 93 12.06 -19.80 -48.40
CA THR A 93 12.97 -20.71 -49.14
C THR A 93 12.24 -21.81 -49.90
N GLY A 94 10.94 -21.98 -49.68
CA GLY A 94 10.11 -22.99 -50.34
C GLY A 94 9.92 -22.77 -51.84
N GLY A 95 10.03 -21.53 -52.33
CA GLY A 95 9.86 -21.20 -53.74
C GLY A 95 8.52 -21.72 -54.30
N SER A 96 8.53 -22.48 -55.39
CA SER A 96 7.34 -23.11 -55.96
C SER A 96 7.04 -24.52 -55.43
N ASN A 97 7.76 -25.00 -54.40
CA ASN A 97 7.51 -26.33 -53.83
C ASN A 97 6.26 -26.29 -52.92
N PRO A 98 5.12 -26.86 -53.36
CA PRO A 98 3.86 -26.77 -52.62
C PRO A 98 3.93 -27.47 -51.25
N THR A 99 4.79 -28.49 -51.13
CA THR A 99 4.97 -29.24 -49.88
C THR A 99 5.63 -28.39 -48.79
N GLN A 100 6.61 -27.56 -49.15
CA GLN A 100 7.28 -26.65 -48.20
C GLN A 100 6.32 -25.54 -47.76
N ILE A 101 5.64 -24.89 -48.69
CA ILE A 101 4.66 -23.83 -48.35
C ILE A 101 3.53 -24.39 -47.46
N SER A 102 3.00 -25.57 -47.78
CA SER A 102 1.98 -26.23 -46.97
C SER A 102 2.47 -26.54 -45.55
N LYS A 103 3.73 -26.98 -45.39
CA LYS A 103 4.35 -27.20 -44.07
C LYS A 103 4.47 -25.89 -43.27
N ALA A 104 4.89 -24.78 -43.90
CA ALA A 104 4.96 -23.48 -43.22
C ALA A 104 3.58 -23.02 -42.71
N HIS A 105 2.53 -23.11 -43.55
CA HIS A 105 1.17 -22.77 -43.13
C HIS A 105 0.65 -23.65 -41.98
N LYS A 106 0.99 -24.95 -41.97
CA LYS A 106 0.65 -25.82 -40.83
C LYS A 106 1.33 -25.35 -39.55
N ILE A 107 2.61 -25.01 -39.60
CA ILE A 107 3.34 -24.51 -38.43
C ILE A 107 2.72 -23.20 -37.93
N PHE A 108 2.44 -22.23 -38.81
CA PHE A 108 1.80 -20.97 -38.42
C PHE A 108 0.44 -21.19 -37.73
N LYS A 109 -0.41 -22.07 -38.28
CA LYS A 109 -1.71 -22.40 -37.67
C LYS A 109 -1.54 -23.09 -36.32
N SER A 110 -0.62 -24.05 -36.21
CA SER A 110 -0.38 -24.77 -34.96
C SER A 110 0.14 -23.86 -33.86
N VAL A 111 1.07 -22.95 -34.16
CA VAL A 111 1.60 -22.00 -33.18
C VAL A 111 0.52 -21.01 -32.74
N LEU A 112 -0.30 -20.51 -33.68
CA LEU A 112 -1.42 -19.61 -33.34
C LEU A 112 -2.44 -20.28 -32.41
N ILE A 113 -2.84 -21.53 -32.71
CA ILE A 113 -3.77 -22.29 -31.87
C ILE A 113 -3.14 -22.54 -30.49
N GLY A 114 -1.88 -22.95 -30.45
CA GLY A 114 -1.16 -23.18 -29.18
C GLY A 114 -1.07 -21.91 -28.32
N PHE A 115 -0.82 -20.75 -28.92
CA PHE A 115 -0.77 -19.47 -28.22
C PHE A 115 -2.13 -19.04 -27.68
N LEU A 116 -3.21 -19.23 -28.44
CA LEU A 116 -4.58 -18.97 -27.99
C LEU A 116 -4.97 -19.87 -26.81
N ILE A 117 -4.59 -21.15 -26.85
CA ILE A 117 -4.81 -22.08 -25.73
C ILE A 117 -4.02 -21.63 -24.51
N ALA A 118 -2.76 -21.24 -24.65
CA ALA A 118 -1.92 -20.79 -23.55
C ALA A 118 -2.48 -19.54 -22.86
N ILE A 119 -2.90 -18.52 -23.63
CA ILE A 119 -3.54 -17.31 -23.08
C ILE A 119 -4.88 -17.65 -22.41
N SER A 120 -5.68 -18.54 -23.02
CA SER A 120 -6.97 -18.93 -22.44
C SER A 120 -6.78 -19.68 -21.12
N ALA A 121 -5.81 -20.61 -21.06
CA ALA A 121 -5.47 -21.34 -19.85
C ALA A 121 -4.93 -20.40 -18.76
N TYR A 122 -4.07 -19.44 -19.13
CA TYR A 122 -3.59 -18.39 -18.24
C TYR A 122 -4.74 -17.62 -17.61
N LEU A 123 -5.68 -17.13 -18.43
CA LEU A 123 -6.83 -16.36 -17.96
C LEU A 123 -7.72 -17.17 -17.00
N VAL A 124 -7.96 -18.45 -17.31
CA VAL A 124 -8.76 -19.35 -16.45
C VAL A 124 -8.07 -19.58 -15.10
N VAL A 125 -6.78 -19.93 -15.10
CA VAL A 125 -6.03 -20.17 -13.87
C VAL A 125 -5.95 -18.89 -13.03
N GLN A 126 -5.68 -17.74 -13.66
CA GLN A 126 -5.63 -16.46 -12.96
C GLN A 126 -6.98 -16.11 -12.33
N THR A 127 -8.08 -16.30 -13.08
CA THR A 127 -9.43 -16.05 -12.56
C THR A 127 -9.73 -16.94 -11.35
N LEU A 128 -9.37 -18.22 -11.41
CA LEU A 128 -9.56 -19.16 -10.29
C LEU A 128 -8.69 -18.80 -9.08
N LEU A 129 -7.43 -18.43 -9.30
CA LEU A 129 -6.52 -18.02 -8.22
C LEU A 129 -7.01 -16.72 -7.56
N SER A 130 -7.47 -15.74 -8.33
CA SER A 130 -8.04 -14.51 -7.79
C SER A 130 -9.29 -14.77 -6.95
N VAL A 131 -10.19 -15.67 -7.36
CA VAL A 131 -11.40 -16.02 -6.56
C VAL A 131 -11.04 -16.70 -5.24
N VAL A 132 -9.93 -17.45 -5.19
CA VAL A 132 -9.53 -18.22 -3.99
C VAL A 132 -8.68 -17.38 -3.03
N PHE A 133 -7.82 -16.51 -3.55
CA PHE A 133 -6.81 -15.80 -2.76
C PHE A 133 -7.08 -14.31 -2.56
N ASP A 134 -8.00 -13.72 -3.32
CA ASP A 134 -8.40 -12.31 -3.19
C ASP A 134 -9.81 -12.22 -2.59
N GLN A 135 -10.00 -11.41 -1.55
CA GLN A 135 -11.33 -11.17 -0.97
C GLN A 135 -12.12 -10.13 -1.79
N ASP A 136 -11.48 -9.42 -2.72
CA ASP A 136 -12.06 -8.35 -3.53
C ASP A 136 -12.15 -8.72 -5.02
N PHE A 137 -13.05 -9.66 -5.37
CA PHE A 137 -13.27 -10.12 -6.75
C PHE A 137 -13.97 -9.09 -7.68
N TRP A 138 -14.01 -7.79 -7.37
CA TRP A 138 -14.80 -6.83 -8.18
C TRP A 138 -14.07 -5.54 -8.57
N ILE A 139 -13.68 -5.49 -9.85
CA ILE A 139 -13.50 -4.32 -10.74
C ILE A 139 -12.76 -3.11 -10.12
N GLY A 140 -11.42 -3.16 -10.12
CA GLY A 140 -10.57 -1.98 -9.83
C GLY A 140 -9.06 -2.22 -9.75
N GLY A 141 -8.61 -3.47 -9.56
CA GLY A 141 -7.20 -3.82 -9.39
C GLY A 141 -6.48 -4.41 -10.62
N SER A 142 -5.16 -4.56 -10.53
CA SER A 142 -4.30 -5.20 -11.55
C SER A 142 -4.61 -6.70 -11.66
N TRP A 143 -5.39 -7.10 -12.67
CA TRP A 143 -5.75 -8.51 -12.95
C TRP A 143 -4.56 -9.47 -13.15
N ASN A 144 -3.34 -8.94 -13.29
CA ASN A 144 -2.10 -9.67 -13.55
C ASN A 144 -1.19 -9.87 -12.33
N GLU A 145 -1.56 -9.35 -11.15
CA GLU A 145 -0.70 -9.38 -9.97
C GLU A 145 -1.49 -9.91 -8.78
N LEU A 146 -1.09 -11.08 -8.25
CA LEU A 146 -1.67 -11.62 -7.02
C LEU A 146 -1.17 -10.79 -5.83
N GLN A 147 -1.99 -9.82 -5.40
CA GLN A 147 -1.70 -9.04 -4.19
C GLN A 147 -2.13 -9.82 -2.96
N CYS A 148 -1.30 -10.77 -2.52
CA CYS A 148 -1.46 -11.28 -1.17
C CYS A 148 -1.17 -10.16 -0.17
N SER A 149 -2.16 -9.78 0.63
CA SER A 149 -1.87 -9.15 1.91
C SER A 149 -1.39 -10.25 2.87
N ARG A 150 -0.17 -10.11 3.42
CA ARG A 150 0.16 -10.79 4.68
C ARG A 150 -0.68 -10.12 5.76
N GLU A 151 -1.95 -10.50 5.87
CA GLU A 151 -2.63 -10.39 7.15
C GLU A 151 -1.82 -11.22 8.13
N GLU A 152 -1.27 -10.59 9.17
CA GLU A 152 -0.87 -11.24 10.41
C GLU A 152 -2.11 -11.84 11.07
N ARG A 153 -2.75 -12.82 10.42
CA ARG A 153 -3.69 -13.70 11.09
C ARG A 153 -2.83 -14.51 12.04
N LEU A 154 -2.82 -14.10 13.31
CA LEU A 154 -2.12 -14.68 14.44
C LEU A 154 -2.24 -16.22 14.42
N ARG A 155 -1.29 -16.91 13.78
CA ARG A 155 -1.15 -18.37 13.82
C ARG A 155 -0.12 -18.84 14.84
N ASN A 156 0.38 -17.92 15.67
CA ASN A 156 1.26 -18.21 16.79
C ASN A 156 0.64 -17.80 18.13
N ALA A 157 -0.68 -17.97 18.30
CA ALA A 157 -1.24 -17.98 19.65
C ALA A 157 -0.71 -19.24 20.36
N SER A 158 0.26 -19.06 21.25
CA SER A 158 0.67 -20.12 22.16
C SER A 158 -0.45 -20.37 23.15
N LEU A 159 -0.55 -21.58 23.73
CA LEU A 159 -1.57 -21.89 24.74
C LEU A 159 -1.50 -20.92 25.94
N SER A 160 -0.34 -20.32 26.18
CA SER A 160 -0.14 -19.24 27.16
C SER A 160 -0.87 -17.93 26.83
N ASP A 161 -1.07 -17.60 25.56
CA ASP A 161 -1.76 -16.38 25.15
C ASP A 161 -3.28 -16.48 25.32
N LEU A 162 -3.84 -17.70 25.24
CA LEU A 162 -5.25 -17.98 25.54
C LEU A 162 -5.56 -18.08 27.04
N LEU A 163 -4.54 -18.32 27.87
CA LEU A 163 -4.68 -18.42 29.32
C LEU A 163 -4.27 -17.12 30.06
N GLY A 164 -3.72 -16.13 29.33
CA GLY A 164 -3.28 -14.85 29.88
C GLY A 164 -4.40 -13.90 30.30
N GLU A 165 -5.66 -14.16 29.94
CA GLU A 165 -6.79 -13.28 30.27
C GLU A 165 -7.28 -13.41 31.73
N VAL A 166 -6.65 -14.25 32.57
CA VAL A 166 -7.15 -14.50 33.94
C VAL A 166 -6.14 -14.22 35.07
N ILE A 167 -4.88 -13.85 34.80
CA ILE A 167 -3.95 -13.46 35.89
C ILE A 167 -3.03 -12.30 35.46
N PRO A 168 -3.03 -11.15 36.16
CA PRO A 168 -2.16 -10.03 35.82
C PRO A 168 -0.73 -10.37 36.27
N THR A 169 0.12 -10.78 35.33
CA THR A 169 1.57 -10.77 35.56
C THR A 169 2.13 -9.48 34.96
N THR A 170 2.55 -8.58 35.84
CA THR A 170 3.28 -7.35 35.53
C THR A 170 4.50 -7.64 34.65
N PRO A 171 4.62 -7.03 33.45
CA PRO A 171 5.89 -7.04 32.74
C PRO A 171 6.91 -6.18 33.49
N LEU A 172 8.17 -6.64 33.46
CA LEU A 172 9.36 -5.91 33.93
C LEU A 172 9.43 -4.50 33.30
N PRO A 173 10.04 -3.52 34.00
CA PRO A 173 9.95 -2.12 33.60
C PRO A 173 10.70 -1.90 32.30
N ILE A 174 9.96 -1.64 31.22
CA ILE A 174 10.45 -0.85 30.11
C ILE A 174 10.91 0.46 30.74
N LYS A 175 12.18 0.84 30.54
CA LYS A 175 12.67 2.16 30.91
C LYS A 175 11.95 3.16 30.03
N ALA A 176 10.75 3.57 30.45
CA ALA A 176 10.05 4.70 29.91
C ALA A 176 11.02 5.88 29.94
N ILE A 177 11.15 6.56 28.81
CA ILE A 177 11.82 7.85 28.72
C ILE A 177 11.16 8.72 29.79
N SER A 178 11.85 8.90 30.93
CA SER A 178 11.32 9.63 32.05
C SER A 178 11.26 11.09 31.63
N ALA A 179 10.03 11.56 31.41
CA ALA A 179 9.77 12.97 31.23
C ALA A 179 10.34 13.74 32.45
N PRO A 180 10.85 14.96 32.26
CA PRO A 180 11.35 15.77 33.36
C PRO A 180 10.29 15.84 34.46
N SER A 181 10.74 15.64 35.70
CA SER A 181 9.92 15.56 36.91
C SER A 181 8.93 16.72 36.97
N GLY A 182 7.64 16.43 36.75
CA GLY A 182 6.55 17.41 36.73
C GLY A 182 5.50 17.22 35.64
N SER A 183 5.58 16.18 34.81
CA SER A 183 4.64 15.95 33.69
C SER A 183 3.75 14.73 33.93
N SER A 184 2.44 14.92 33.71
CA SER A 184 1.41 13.88 33.80
C SER A 184 1.51 12.86 32.65
N PRO A 185 0.99 11.62 32.81
CA PRO A 185 1.09 10.57 31.79
C PRO A 185 0.35 10.96 30.49
N GLY A 186 1.02 10.86 29.33
CA GLY A 186 0.37 10.98 28.00
C GLY A 186 0.76 12.20 27.14
N SER A 187 2.05 12.46 26.91
CA SER A 187 2.52 13.60 26.08
C SER A 187 2.82 13.19 24.62
N VAL A 188 2.44 14.00 23.63
CA VAL A 188 2.97 13.90 22.25
C VAL A 188 4.39 14.47 22.21
N ILE A 189 5.28 13.71 21.57
CA ILE A 189 6.72 13.98 21.51
C ILE A 189 7.04 14.49 20.10
N GLN A 190 7.31 15.80 19.94
CA GLN A 190 8.01 16.25 18.73
C GLN A 190 9.47 15.82 18.88
N VAL A 191 9.95 14.98 17.97
CA VAL A 191 11.32 14.45 17.99
C VAL A 191 12.15 15.23 16.98
N THR A 192 13.07 16.06 17.47
CA THR A 192 14.03 16.78 16.63
C THR A 192 15.41 16.13 16.75
N CYS A 193 16.00 15.78 15.60
CA CYS A 193 17.36 15.26 15.52
C CYS A 193 18.37 16.37 15.13
N PRO A 194 19.63 16.31 15.59
CA PRO A 194 20.68 17.20 15.14
C PRO A 194 20.89 17.15 13.62
N ASN A 195 21.45 18.21 13.04
CA ASN A 195 21.76 18.26 11.60
C ASN A 195 22.62 17.05 11.18
N GLY A 196 22.17 16.33 10.16
CA GLY A 196 22.81 15.10 9.69
C GLY A 196 22.30 13.81 10.36
N TYR A 197 21.26 13.87 11.19
CA TYR A 197 20.63 12.71 11.83
C TYR A 197 19.13 12.61 11.50
N LYS A 198 18.60 11.38 11.42
CA LYS A 198 17.19 11.04 11.20
C LYS A 198 16.66 10.19 12.36
N TYR A 199 15.40 10.34 12.72
CA TYR A 199 14.81 9.57 13.81
C TYR A 199 14.47 8.14 13.37
N ASN A 200 14.93 7.15 14.15
CA ASN A 200 14.55 5.75 14.01
C ASN A 200 13.39 5.43 14.96
N GLN A 201 12.21 5.14 14.42
CA GLN A 201 11.01 4.85 15.23
C GLN A 201 11.08 3.52 15.99
N MET A 202 11.81 2.52 15.48
CA MET A 202 11.93 1.21 16.14
C MET A 202 12.90 1.27 17.33
N GLN A 203 13.94 2.09 17.23
CA GLN A 203 14.98 2.22 18.28
C GLN A 203 14.80 3.45 19.17
N GLN A 204 13.90 4.37 18.81
CA GLN A 204 13.67 5.65 19.48
C GLN A 204 14.91 6.57 19.62
N VAL A 205 15.85 6.50 18.67
CA VAL A 205 17.09 7.30 18.66
C VAL A 205 17.31 8.04 17.35
N CYS A 206 18.12 9.10 17.36
CA CYS A 206 18.56 9.79 16.13
C CYS A 206 19.80 9.09 15.55
N VAL A 207 19.76 8.72 14.27
CA VAL A 207 20.82 8.01 13.54
C VAL A 207 21.33 8.85 12.37
N ASN A 208 22.65 8.87 12.14
CA ASN A 208 23.25 9.70 11.09
C ASN A 208 22.74 9.31 9.68
N SER A 209 22.32 10.29 8.88
CA SER A 209 21.80 10.11 7.52
C SER A 209 22.78 9.48 6.52
N SER A 210 24.07 9.46 6.85
CA SER A 210 25.14 8.86 6.04
C SER A 210 25.27 7.35 6.25
N CYS A 211 24.56 6.80 7.24
CA CYS A 211 24.74 5.43 7.67
C CYS A 211 23.42 4.67 7.54
N GLN A 212 23.14 4.21 6.33
CA GLN A 212 22.15 3.17 6.12
C GLN A 212 22.85 1.82 6.31
N PHE A 213 22.69 1.22 7.50
CA PHE A 213 22.99 -0.18 7.83
C PHE A 213 24.44 -0.59 8.21
N GLN A 214 25.06 0.03 9.25
CA GLN A 214 26.27 -0.54 9.89
C GLN A 214 26.32 -0.24 11.39
N GLU A 215 26.76 -1.23 12.19
CA GLU A 215 26.66 -1.36 13.66
C GLU A 215 27.47 -0.35 14.51
N ALA A 216 28.00 0.73 13.94
CA ALA A 216 28.79 1.71 14.69
C ALA A 216 28.45 3.14 14.27
N CYS A 217 27.19 3.55 14.48
CA CYS A 217 26.79 4.94 14.31
C CYS A 217 26.67 5.61 15.67
N ASP A 218 27.21 6.81 15.78
CA ASP A 218 26.92 7.70 16.90
C ASP A 218 25.40 7.78 17.08
N GLN A 219 24.92 7.34 18.24
CA GLN A 219 23.53 7.49 18.63
C GLN A 219 23.43 8.75 19.46
N VAL A 220 22.57 9.67 19.04
CA VAL A 220 22.32 10.90 19.78
C VAL A 220 20.89 10.86 20.30
N GLU A 221 20.72 11.23 21.56
CA GLU A 221 19.38 11.38 22.14
C GLU A 221 18.61 12.47 21.37
N PRO A 222 17.38 12.19 20.92
CA PRO A 222 16.56 13.20 20.27
C PRO A 222 16.24 14.34 21.22
N THR A 223 16.16 15.57 20.70
CA THR A 223 15.54 16.65 21.45
C THR A 223 14.02 16.45 21.41
N ILE A 224 13.44 16.14 22.56
CA ILE A 224 12.00 16.00 22.75
C ILE A 224 11.41 17.38 23.03
N VAL A 225 10.65 17.92 22.07
CA VAL A 225 9.82 19.11 22.29
C VAL A 225 8.42 18.61 22.68
N SER A 226 8.13 18.64 23.98
CA SER A 226 6.78 18.35 24.49
C SER A 226 5.86 19.49 24.06
N THR A 227 4.98 19.22 23.09
CA THR A 227 3.90 20.16 22.74
C THR A 227 2.59 19.55 23.19
N THR A 228 2.16 20.00 24.36
CA THR A 228 0.82 19.83 24.93
C THR A 228 0.46 18.40 25.39
N ALA A 229 0.24 18.26 26.70
CA ALA A 229 -0.23 17.03 27.33
C ALA A 229 -1.57 16.55 26.75
N GLY A 230 -1.77 15.23 26.61
CA GLY A 230 -3.08 14.60 26.38
C GLY A 230 -3.36 14.02 24.99
N LEU A 231 -2.38 14.01 24.09
CA LEU A 231 -2.55 13.51 22.71
C LEU A 231 -1.86 12.15 22.53
N THR A 232 -2.46 11.23 21.76
CA THR A 232 -1.95 9.86 21.52
C THR A 232 -1.83 9.50 20.03
N GLY A 233 -2.03 10.46 19.13
CA GLY A 233 -1.93 10.26 17.70
C GLY A 233 -0.52 9.92 17.21
N PRO A 234 -0.39 9.45 15.96
CA PRO A 234 0.88 9.09 15.35
C PRO A 234 1.84 10.28 15.34
N LEU A 235 3.11 10.02 15.65
CA LEU A 235 4.17 11.02 15.57
C LEU A 235 4.44 11.37 14.10
N THR A 236 4.53 12.66 13.79
CA THR A 236 5.02 13.15 12.50
C THR A 236 6.53 13.36 12.56
N THR A 237 7.24 12.98 11.51
CA THR A 237 8.68 13.21 11.36
C THR A 237 8.99 14.50 10.58
N ASP A 238 7.96 15.24 10.16
CA ASP A 238 8.11 16.53 9.48
C ASP A 238 8.20 17.67 10.50
N PRO A 239 9.36 18.33 10.63
CA PRO A 239 9.53 19.44 11.57
C PRO A 239 8.67 20.67 11.21
N ASN A 240 8.10 20.73 10.01
CA ASN A 240 7.24 21.81 9.56
C ASN A 240 5.74 21.48 9.66
N ALA A 241 5.39 20.28 10.13
CA ALA A 241 3.99 19.90 10.29
C ALA A 241 3.29 20.81 11.31
N ARG A 242 2.13 21.34 10.93
CA ARG A 242 1.33 22.21 11.79
C ARG A 242 0.37 21.38 12.63
N ILE A 243 0.73 21.18 13.89
CA ILE A 243 -0.07 20.40 14.84
C ILE A 243 -0.91 21.33 15.71
N PHE A 244 -2.20 21.03 15.83
CA PHE A 244 -3.10 21.76 16.72
C PHE A 244 -2.88 21.36 18.18
N SER A 245 -2.99 22.33 19.09
CA SER A 245 -3.05 22.06 20.53
C SER A 245 -4.36 21.37 20.91
N VAL A 246 -4.42 20.73 22.08
CA VAL A 246 -5.65 20.12 22.61
C VAL A 246 -6.82 21.11 22.61
N ALA A 247 -6.62 22.32 23.14
CA ALA A 247 -7.66 23.35 23.17
C ALA A 247 -8.15 23.75 21.76
N GLN A 248 -7.26 23.78 20.76
CA GLN A 248 -7.65 24.04 19.37
C GLN A 248 -8.45 22.87 18.78
N LEU A 249 -8.09 21.63 19.09
CA LEU A 249 -8.82 20.44 18.66
C LEU A 249 -10.19 20.35 19.34
N GLU A 250 -10.28 20.60 20.63
CA GLU A 250 -11.55 20.65 21.38
C GLU A 250 -12.49 21.71 20.79
N ALA A 251 -11.99 22.92 20.52
CA ALA A 251 -12.77 23.98 19.87
C ALA A 251 -13.27 23.54 18.48
N LYS A 252 -12.41 22.83 17.72
CA LYS A 252 -12.79 22.27 16.42
C LYS A 252 -13.85 21.19 16.51
N ILE A 253 -13.75 20.31 17.49
CA ILE A 253 -14.71 19.23 17.76
C ILE A 253 -16.05 19.85 18.18
N GLN A 254 -16.05 20.84 19.07
CA GLN A 254 -17.26 21.55 19.51
C GLN A 254 -18.05 22.14 18.33
N GLY A 255 -17.38 22.65 17.30
CA GLY A 255 -18.04 23.16 16.08
C GLY A 255 -18.87 22.09 15.34
N THR A 256 -18.56 20.81 15.53
CA THR A 256 -19.26 19.68 14.89
C THR A 256 -20.47 19.17 15.68
N ASN A 257 -20.63 19.56 16.95
CA ASN A 257 -21.61 18.97 17.87
C ASN A 257 -23.06 19.00 17.34
N GLN A 258 -23.42 20.06 16.62
CA GLN A 258 -24.75 20.19 16.01
C GLN A 258 -25.07 19.11 14.95
N TYR A 259 -24.04 18.48 14.36
CA TYR A 259 -24.20 17.43 13.35
C TYR A 259 -23.96 16.02 13.91
N ALA A 260 -23.48 15.86 15.15
CA ALA A 260 -23.04 14.57 15.68
C ALA A 260 -24.13 13.47 15.62
N ALA A 261 -25.37 13.78 16.02
CA ALA A 261 -26.48 12.82 15.96
C ALA A 261 -26.85 12.42 14.52
N GLN A 262 -26.78 13.37 13.60
CA GLN A 262 -27.06 13.11 12.18
C GLN A 262 -25.94 12.31 11.54
N LEU A 263 -24.68 12.63 11.85
CA LEU A 263 -23.51 11.90 11.40
C LEU A 263 -23.55 10.45 11.87
N GLN A 264 -23.91 10.19 13.13
CA GLN A 264 -24.12 8.85 13.67
C GLN A 264 -25.17 8.06 12.88
N THR A 265 -26.25 8.71 12.46
CA THR A 265 -27.28 8.08 11.61
C THR A 265 -26.72 7.73 10.23
N ILE A 266 -25.96 8.64 9.61
CA ILE A 266 -25.33 8.45 8.31
C ILE A 266 -24.30 7.32 8.36
N CYS A 267 -23.43 7.27 9.37
CA CYS A 267 -22.47 6.19 9.58
C CYS A 267 -23.16 4.82 9.59
N ARG A 268 -24.24 4.68 10.36
CA ARG A 268 -25.03 3.43 10.41
C ARG A 268 -25.61 3.06 9.05
N GLN A 269 -26.15 4.03 8.31
CA GLN A 269 -26.72 3.80 6.97
C GLN A 269 -25.66 3.40 5.94
N GLN A 270 -24.43 3.92 6.06
CA GLN A 270 -23.32 3.59 5.17
C GLN A 270 -22.53 2.35 5.62
N GLY A 271 -22.85 1.75 6.77
CA GLY A 271 -22.10 0.62 7.33
C GLY A 271 -20.72 1.01 7.89
N TYR A 272 -20.51 2.30 8.20
CA TYR A 272 -19.26 2.81 8.75
C TYR A 272 -19.30 2.76 10.28
N SER A 273 -18.42 1.98 10.92
CA SER A 273 -18.49 1.77 12.38
C SER A 273 -17.59 2.68 13.20
N ASP A 274 -16.70 3.46 12.59
CA ASP A 274 -15.78 4.38 13.30
C ASP A 274 -16.27 5.82 13.16
N CYS A 275 -17.46 6.09 13.68
CA CYS A 275 -18.12 7.36 13.42
C CYS A 275 -17.43 8.55 14.11
N GLU A 276 -16.65 8.27 15.15
CA GLU A 276 -15.74 9.21 15.81
C GLU A 276 -14.60 9.65 14.88
N MET A 277 -14.10 8.77 14.00
CA MET A 277 -13.19 9.16 12.91
C MET A 277 -13.85 10.13 11.94
N ALA A 278 -15.10 9.88 11.55
CA ALA A 278 -15.83 10.77 10.65
C ALA A 278 -16.05 12.15 11.28
N GLN A 279 -16.34 12.21 12.58
CA GLN A 279 -16.47 13.47 13.32
C GLN A 279 -15.12 14.19 13.44
N ALA A 280 -14.03 13.46 13.70
CA ALA A 280 -12.68 14.01 13.72
C ALA A 280 -12.27 14.63 12.38
N VAL A 281 -12.56 13.93 11.27
CA VAL A 281 -12.36 14.44 9.90
C VAL A 281 -13.16 15.73 9.71
N MET A 282 -14.45 15.76 10.04
CA MET A 282 -15.27 16.98 9.94
C MET A 282 -14.69 18.16 10.75
N ALA A 283 -14.20 17.89 11.96
CA ALA A 283 -13.62 18.90 12.83
C ALA A 283 -12.34 19.53 12.23
N ILE A 284 -11.48 18.70 11.65
CA ILE A 284 -10.25 19.16 10.99
C ILE A 284 -10.57 19.89 9.69
N GLU A 285 -11.43 19.31 8.84
CA GLU A 285 -11.75 19.80 7.50
C GLU A 285 -12.49 21.14 7.50
N SER A 286 -13.51 21.31 8.35
CA SER A 286 -14.38 22.49 8.27
C SER A 286 -14.71 23.15 9.60
N ASN A 287 -14.37 22.52 10.73
CA ASN A 287 -14.85 22.96 12.05
C ASN A 287 -16.40 23.08 12.08
N GLY A 288 -17.10 22.16 11.42
CA GLY A 288 -18.56 22.16 11.33
C GLY A 288 -19.16 23.25 10.42
N ASN A 289 -18.37 23.88 9.55
CA ASN A 289 -18.88 24.87 8.60
C ASN A 289 -19.38 24.20 7.30
N ALA A 290 -20.69 24.02 7.18
CA ALA A 290 -21.31 23.46 5.98
C ALA A 290 -21.14 24.32 4.70
N GLY A 291 -20.83 25.60 4.86
CA GLY A 291 -20.55 26.51 3.75
C GLY A 291 -19.08 26.58 3.33
N ALA A 292 -18.18 25.82 3.99
CA ALA A 292 -16.75 25.88 3.74
C ALA A 292 -16.38 25.51 2.31
N VAL A 293 -15.47 26.26 1.69
CA VAL A 293 -14.89 25.95 0.38
C VAL A 293 -13.39 26.17 0.44
N SER A 294 -12.59 25.13 0.19
CA SER A 294 -11.13 25.23 0.18
C SER A 294 -10.60 25.90 -1.09
N PRO A 295 -9.32 26.34 -1.10
CA PRO A 295 -8.64 26.77 -2.34
C PRO A 295 -8.62 25.68 -3.43
N ALA A 296 -8.59 24.40 -3.04
CA ALA A 296 -8.71 23.25 -3.93
C ALA A 296 -10.16 22.98 -4.40
N ARG A 297 -11.11 23.84 -4.02
CA ARG A 297 -12.55 23.77 -4.34
C ARG A 297 -13.28 22.56 -3.75
N CYS A 298 -12.78 22.01 -2.65
CA CYS A 298 -13.50 21.01 -1.87
C CYS A 298 -14.49 21.71 -0.93
N VAL A 299 -15.63 21.06 -0.65
CA VAL A 299 -16.83 21.77 -0.17
C VAL A 299 -17.42 21.11 1.07
N GLY A 300 -17.97 21.93 1.95
CA GLY A 300 -18.85 21.54 3.05
C GLY A 300 -18.15 20.92 4.25
N LEU A 301 -18.96 20.25 5.08
CA LEU A 301 -18.58 19.75 6.40
C LEU A 301 -17.36 18.83 6.39
N MET A 302 -17.27 17.95 5.40
CA MET A 302 -16.19 16.96 5.28
C MET A 302 -15.27 17.25 4.07
N GLN A 303 -15.35 18.48 3.54
CA GLN A 303 -14.53 18.96 2.41
C GLN A 303 -14.43 17.96 1.25
N VAL A 304 -15.57 17.46 0.79
CA VAL A 304 -15.62 16.57 -0.39
C VAL A 304 -15.36 17.39 -1.64
N CYS A 305 -14.42 16.95 -2.48
CA CYS A 305 -14.09 17.62 -3.74
C CYS A 305 -15.06 17.19 -4.86
N PRO A 306 -15.41 18.06 -5.82
CA PRO A 306 -16.38 17.74 -6.89
C PRO A 306 -16.04 16.46 -7.68
N ASP A 307 -14.76 16.21 -7.98
CA ASP A 307 -14.34 15.00 -8.70
C ASP A 307 -14.50 13.74 -7.84
N THR A 308 -14.19 13.82 -6.54
CA THR A 308 -14.48 12.76 -5.57
C THR A 308 -15.98 12.48 -5.50
N ALA A 309 -16.81 13.52 -5.44
CA ALA A 309 -18.26 13.39 -5.41
C ALA A 309 -18.78 12.64 -6.65
N ARG A 310 -18.28 12.95 -7.87
CA ARG A 310 -18.65 12.21 -9.09
C ARG A 310 -18.28 10.73 -9.04
N GLY A 311 -17.13 10.40 -8.45
CA GLY A 311 -16.72 9.01 -8.27
C GLY A 311 -17.63 8.24 -7.32
N LEU A 312 -18.27 8.93 -6.37
CA LEU A 312 -19.11 8.34 -5.34
C LEU A 312 -20.61 8.35 -5.68
N ASP A 313 -21.05 9.27 -6.55
CA ASP A 313 -22.44 9.42 -6.96
C ASP A 313 -22.52 9.64 -8.48
N SER A 314 -22.92 8.57 -9.19
CA SER A 314 -23.03 8.56 -10.65
C SER A 314 -24.08 9.53 -11.18
N SER A 315 -25.04 9.97 -10.35
CA SER A 315 -26.03 11.00 -10.75
C SER A 315 -25.39 12.36 -11.01
N LEU A 316 -24.14 12.57 -10.58
CA LEU A 316 -23.40 13.82 -10.79
C LEU A 316 -22.59 13.85 -12.10
N ALA A 317 -22.51 12.75 -12.85
CA ALA A 317 -21.62 12.63 -14.01
C ALA A 317 -21.85 13.69 -15.11
N GLY A 318 -23.08 14.20 -15.24
CA GLY A 318 -23.46 15.23 -16.21
C GLY A 318 -23.49 16.66 -15.67
N LEU A 319 -23.20 16.88 -14.39
CA LEU A 319 -23.31 18.19 -13.75
C LEU A 319 -22.00 18.98 -13.81
N SER A 320 -22.14 20.31 -13.95
CA SER A 320 -21.02 21.24 -13.83
C SER A 320 -20.46 21.26 -12.41
N ASN A 321 -19.19 21.67 -12.27
CA ASN A 321 -18.58 21.83 -10.94
C ASN A 321 -19.38 22.79 -10.04
N SER A 322 -19.99 23.84 -10.62
CA SER A 322 -20.78 24.79 -9.83
C SER A 322 -22.07 24.16 -9.28
N GLU A 323 -22.73 23.31 -10.05
CA GLU A 323 -23.93 22.59 -9.60
C GLU A 323 -23.58 21.58 -8.50
N ILE A 324 -22.48 20.86 -8.68
CA ILE A 324 -21.98 19.93 -7.65
C ILE A 324 -21.60 20.68 -6.38
N THR A 325 -20.87 21.79 -6.48
CA THR A 325 -20.54 22.64 -5.33
C THR A 325 -21.80 23.13 -4.60
N ALA A 326 -22.85 23.52 -5.32
CA ALA A 326 -24.10 23.93 -4.69
C ALA A 326 -24.76 22.79 -3.90
N ARG A 327 -24.76 21.57 -4.46
CA ARG A 327 -25.27 20.37 -3.77
C ARG A 327 -24.43 19.99 -2.56
N LEU A 328 -23.10 20.07 -2.66
CA LEU A 328 -22.19 19.72 -1.57
C LEU A 328 -22.25 20.67 -0.36
N LYS A 329 -22.94 21.81 -0.47
CA LYS A 329 -23.24 22.68 0.69
C LYS A 329 -24.40 22.16 1.54
N ASP A 330 -25.19 21.21 1.04
CA ASP A 330 -26.17 20.50 1.87
C ASP A 330 -25.44 19.63 2.90
N PRO A 331 -25.64 19.86 4.22
CA PRO A 331 -24.91 19.15 5.26
C PRO A 331 -25.06 17.63 5.20
N VAL A 332 -26.28 17.16 4.92
CA VAL A 332 -26.63 15.73 4.94
C VAL A 332 -25.97 15.00 3.79
N TYR A 333 -26.10 15.57 2.59
CA TYR A 333 -25.48 15.05 1.38
C TYR A 333 -23.95 15.05 1.49
N ASN A 334 -23.37 16.14 2.01
CA ASN A 334 -21.93 16.25 2.21
C ASN A 334 -21.39 15.18 3.16
N MET A 335 -22.03 15.02 4.34
CA MET A 335 -21.65 13.98 5.30
C MET A 335 -21.84 12.58 4.71
N THR A 336 -22.91 12.35 3.95
CA THR A 336 -23.16 11.04 3.31
C THR A 336 -22.02 10.67 2.36
N LEU A 337 -21.60 11.60 1.49
CA LEU A 337 -20.48 11.36 0.59
C LEU A 337 -19.14 11.26 1.33
N GLY A 338 -18.90 12.09 2.35
CA GLY A 338 -17.69 12.04 3.16
C GLY A 338 -17.53 10.71 3.90
N VAL A 339 -18.59 10.21 4.54
CA VAL A 339 -18.60 8.89 5.20
C VAL A 339 -18.44 7.77 4.18
N LYS A 340 -19.09 7.85 3.02
CA LYS A 340 -18.92 6.87 1.94
C LYS A 340 -17.46 6.83 1.46
N TYR A 341 -16.82 7.99 1.33
CA TYR A 341 -15.41 8.06 0.96
C TYR A 341 -14.49 7.49 2.05
N LEU A 342 -14.75 7.81 3.34
CA LEU A 342 -14.02 7.18 4.45
C LEU A 342 -14.17 5.66 4.45
N THR A 343 -15.38 5.16 4.22
CA THR A 343 -15.64 3.71 4.12
C THR A 343 -14.83 3.08 2.99
N GLN A 344 -14.75 3.73 1.83
CA GLN A 344 -13.92 3.28 0.70
C GLN A 344 -12.42 3.28 1.06
N MET A 345 -11.93 4.34 1.70
CA MET A 345 -10.51 4.43 2.09
C MET A 345 -10.15 3.41 3.17
N GLU A 346 -11.04 3.18 4.14
CA GLU A 346 -10.86 2.18 5.19
C GLU A 346 -10.91 0.75 4.62
N GLY A 347 -11.77 0.50 3.63
CA GLY A 347 -11.75 -0.77 2.89
C GLY A 347 -10.41 -1.01 2.19
N GLN A 348 -9.79 0.03 1.63
CA GLN A 348 -8.52 -0.08 0.91
C GLN A 348 -7.28 -0.14 1.82
N PHE A 349 -7.29 0.58 2.95
CA PHE A 349 -6.09 0.81 3.77
C PHE A 349 -6.24 0.38 5.24
N GLY A 350 -7.38 -0.24 5.59
CA GLY A 350 -7.72 -0.64 6.94
C GLY A 350 -7.94 0.55 7.89
N ARG A 351 -8.19 0.26 9.18
CA ARG A 351 -8.29 1.28 10.23
C ARG A 351 -6.92 1.78 10.66
N SER A 352 -6.26 2.51 9.77
CA SER A 352 -4.90 3.00 9.96
C SER A 352 -4.77 4.48 9.58
N THR A 353 -3.60 5.05 9.87
CA THR A 353 -3.23 6.41 9.46
C THR A 353 -3.20 6.57 7.94
N ASN A 354 -3.04 5.48 7.18
CA ASN A 354 -3.10 5.48 5.73
C ASN A 354 -4.50 5.80 5.20
N THR A 355 -5.56 5.45 5.93
CA THR A 355 -6.95 5.85 5.58
C THR A 355 -7.15 7.35 5.70
N ILE A 356 -6.63 7.94 6.78
CA ILE A 356 -6.66 9.39 6.99
C ILE A 356 -5.83 10.11 5.92
N ALA A 357 -4.64 9.57 5.60
CA ALA A 357 -3.77 10.11 4.55
C ALA A 357 -4.43 10.03 3.17
N ALA A 358 -5.10 8.92 2.85
CA ALA A 358 -5.80 8.75 1.58
C ALA A 358 -7.05 9.63 1.47
N TYR A 359 -7.72 9.92 2.58
CA TYR A 359 -8.85 10.85 2.59
C TYR A 359 -8.41 12.25 2.14
N ASN A 360 -7.30 12.77 2.70
CA ASN A 360 -6.80 14.12 2.40
C ASN A 360 -5.96 14.19 1.12
N GLY A 361 -4.98 13.29 0.97
CA GLY A 361 -4.02 13.30 -0.15
C GLY A 361 -4.40 12.41 -1.33
N GLY A 362 -5.53 11.70 -1.25
CA GLY A 362 -5.93 10.66 -2.21
C GLY A 362 -5.18 9.34 -2.02
N PRO A 363 -5.67 8.22 -2.59
CA PRO A 363 -5.07 6.89 -2.38
C PRO A 363 -3.57 6.78 -2.70
N ARG A 364 -3.08 7.60 -3.64
CA ARG A 364 -1.66 7.63 -4.05
C ARG A 364 -0.74 8.19 -2.96
N ALA A 365 -1.27 8.88 -1.96
CA ALA A 365 -0.53 9.29 -0.76
C ALA A 365 0.20 8.10 -0.11
N ASN A 366 -0.40 6.91 -0.19
CA ASN A 366 0.12 5.67 0.39
C ASN A 366 1.07 4.89 -0.54
N ASN A 367 1.38 5.40 -1.73
CA ASN A 367 2.36 4.78 -2.61
C ASN A 367 3.74 4.78 -1.95
N ARG A 368 4.54 3.73 -2.20
CA ARG A 368 5.93 3.67 -1.73
C ARG A 368 6.75 4.83 -2.29
N SER A 369 7.50 5.51 -1.43
CA SER A 369 8.45 6.55 -1.82
C SER A 369 9.78 5.94 -2.27
N PHE A 370 10.30 6.45 -3.39
CA PHE A 370 11.65 6.13 -3.86
C PHE A 370 12.71 7.01 -3.18
N ASP A 371 12.38 8.26 -2.89
CA ASP A 371 13.28 9.22 -2.22
C ASP A 371 13.42 8.96 -0.71
N CYS A 372 12.44 8.27 -0.13
CA CYS A 372 12.43 7.87 1.29
C CYS A 372 12.17 6.37 1.42
N PRO A 373 13.21 5.50 1.31
CA PRO A 373 13.04 4.06 1.46
C PRO A 373 12.36 3.67 2.78
N GLY A 374 11.35 2.80 2.71
CA GLY A 374 10.55 2.37 3.86
C GLY A 374 9.40 3.30 4.24
N GLN A 375 9.19 4.40 3.51
CA GLN A 375 8.09 5.34 3.73
C GLN A 375 7.13 5.39 2.52
N THR A 376 5.92 5.85 2.77
CA THR A 376 4.96 6.25 1.73
C THR A 376 5.22 7.68 1.25
N TRP A 377 4.58 8.10 0.15
CA TRP A 377 4.67 9.45 -0.38
C TRP A 377 4.24 10.51 0.63
N TRP A 378 3.19 10.25 1.40
CA TRP A 378 2.73 11.20 2.39
C TRP A 378 3.73 11.35 3.54
N GLN A 379 4.33 10.25 3.99
CA GLN A 379 5.33 10.28 5.07
C GLN A 379 6.65 10.94 4.66
N CYS A 380 7.02 10.85 3.38
CA CYS A 380 8.31 11.34 2.87
C CYS A 380 8.39 12.87 2.86
N THR A 381 9.21 13.44 3.75
CA THR A 381 9.40 14.91 3.86
C THR A 381 10.04 15.53 2.62
N ALA A 382 10.78 14.75 1.82
CA ALA A 382 11.29 15.20 0.53
C ALA A 382 10.18 15.41 -0.51
N ASN A 383 9.02 14.76 -0.34
CA ASN A 383 7.85 14.99 -1.18
C ASN A 383 7.03 16.17 -0.63
N SER A 384 7.22 17.34 -1.22
CA SER A 384 6.51 18.56 -0.85
C SER A 384 5.02 18.51 -1.18
N GLY A 385 4.59 17.63 -2.09
CA GLY A 385 3.19 17.48 -2.51
C GLY A 385 2.25 16.98 -1.40
N TYR A 386 2.80 16.43 -0.32
CA TYR A 386 2.02 15.91 0.83
C TYR A 386 2.34 16.59 2.16
N ALA A 387 2.91 17.80 2.13
CA ALA A 387 3.20 18.57 3.35
C ALA A 387 1.93 18.86 4.18
N GLU A 388 0.81 19.13 3.52
CA GLU A 388 -0.48 19.28 4.18
C GLU A 388 -0.92 17.98 4.85
N THR A 389 -0.84 16.86 4.13
CA THR A 389 -1.21 15.53 4.64
C THR A 389 -0.43 15.13 5.89
N ARG A 390 0.86 15.50 5.98
CA ARG A 390 1.70 15.28 7.17
C ARG A 390 1.28 16.08 8.40
N SER A 391 0.57 17.19 8.20
CA SER A 391 -0.09 17.93 9.29
C SER A 391 -1.48 17.36 9.57
N TYR A 392 -2.20 16.97 8.51
CA TYR A 392 -3.58 16.51 8.58
C TYR A 392 -3.73 15.21 9.38
N VAL A 393 -2.93 14.18 9.05
CA VAL A 393 -3.02 12.84 9.66
C VAL A 393 -2.95 12.86 11.20
N PRO A 394 -1.91 13.44 11.83
CA PRO A 394 -1.84 13.50 13.28
C PRO A 394 -2.96 14.33 13.89
N ASN A 395 -3.39 15.42 13.26
CA ASN A 395 -4.48 16.26 13.76
C ASN A 395 -5.82 15.51 13.80
N VAL A 396 -6.16 14.74 12.77
CA VAL A 396 -7.39 13.92 12.75
C VAL A 396 -7.30 12.80 13.78
N ALA A 397 -6.18 12.08 13.85
CA ALA A 397 -6.01 11.01 14.83
C ALA A 397 -6.09 11.52 16.27
N ASN A 398 -5.52 12.69 16.55
CA ASN A 398 -5.62 13.36 17.83
C ASN A 398 -7.05 13.81 18.15
N ALA A 399 -7.75 14.41 17.18
CA ALA A 399 -9.16 14.78 17.35
C ALA A 399 -10.03 13.56 17.67
N ARG A 400 -9.82 12.43 16.97
CA ARG A 400 -10.52 11.17 17.24
C ARG A 400 -10.24 10.65 18.64
N SER A 401 -8.99 10.73 19.10
CA SER A 401 -8.61 10.32 20.45
C SER A 401 -9.34 11.14 21.53
N ILE A 402 -9.48 12.46 21.32
CA ILE A 402 -10.25 13.34 22.22
C ILE A 402 -11.74 12.96 22.21
N ILE A 403 -12.32 12.62 21.06
CA ILE A 403 -13.74 12.23 20.95
C ILE A 403 -14.04 10.91 21.68
N LEU A 404 -13.05 10.01 21.80
CA LEU A 404 -13.20 8.71 22.45
C LEU A 404 -13.07 8.75 23.98
N GLN A 405 -12.59 9.85 24.55
CA GLN A 405 -12.48 10.07 25.99
C GLN A 405 -13.79 10.62 26.56
#